data_AF-A0A8T6IRE7-F1
#
_entry.id   AF-A0A8T6IRE7-F1
#
_cell.length_a   1.000
_cell.length_b   1.000
_cell.length_c   1.000
_cell.angle_alpha   90.00
_cell.angle_beta   90.00
_cell.angle_gamma   90.00
#
_symmetry.space_group_name_H-M   'P 1'
#
loop_
_entity.id
_entity.type
_entity.pdbx_description
1 polymer ?
#
loop_
_entity_poly.entity_id
_entity_poly.type
_entity_poly.pdbx_seq_one_letter_code
_entity_poly.pdbx_strand_id
1 'polypeptide(L)'
;AEPGGNENEWDWFAFPPTYSEEPHFVIGVGSSWGISQSAPNPDAAAAVLDFYYSTSYQAESHSVCGNAPAPLIYEGDVFANADPREARLYQEFGQASAKGNYGYTSWSFWPARTNVWLWEQITRVYDDQLSVEDYLAGMQKEFEEEFAEGLIPPIPAR
;
A
#
# COMPACT_ATOMS: atom_id res chain seq x y z
N ALA A 1 -23.94 -9.80 -9.94
CA ALA A 1 -23.01 -10.14 -11.03
C ALA A 1 -22.15 -8.93 -11.29
N GLU A 2 -20.83 -9.07 -11.20
CA GLU A 2 -19.90 -8.01 -11.58
C GLU A 2 -20.09 -7.66 -13.07
N PRO A 3 -19.70 -6.46 -13.53
CA PRO A 3 -19.83 -6.05 -14.93
C PRO A 3 -19.20 -7.02 -15.95
N GLY A 4 -18.31 -7.93 -15.51
CA GLY A 4 -17.69 -8.98 -16.32
C GLY A 4 -18.44 -10.33 -16.38
N GLY A 5 -19.65 -10.45 -15.83
CA GLY A 5 -20.40 -11.71 -15.82
C GLY A 5 -19.84 -12.77 -14.85
N ASN A 6 -19.03 -12.33 -13.88
CA ASN A 6 -18.49 -13.18 -12.84
C ASN A 6 -19.57 -13.47 -11.78
N GLU A 7 -19.81 -14.76 -11.52
CA GLU A 7 -20.76 -15.27 -10.52
C GLU A 7 -20.06 -15.75 -9.25
N ASN A 8 -18.74 -15.56 -9.14
CA ASN A 8 -17.99 -15.98 -7.97
C ASN A 8 -18.48 -15.26 -6.70
N GLU A 9 -18.82 -16.04 -5.68
CA GLU A 9 -19.01 -15.53 -4.34
C GLU A 9 -17.64 -15.25 -3.72
N TRP A 10 -17.36 -13.97 -3.44
CA TRP A 10 -16.14 -13.57 -2.75
C TRP A 10 -16.40 -12.41 -1.80
N ASP A 11 -15.59 -12.38 -0.75
CA ASP A 11 -15.49 -11.26 0.16
C ASP A 11 -14.03 -11.11 0.63
N TRP A 12 -13.73 -9.98 1.27
CA TRP A 12 -12.43 -9.72 1.88
C TRP A 12 -12.56 -9.53 3.38
N PHE A 13 -11.46 -9.77 4.07
CA PHE A 13 -11.28 -9.45 5.48
C PHE A 13 -9.86 -8.92 5.67
N ALA A 14 -9.64 -8.12 6.70
CA ALA A 14 -8.30 -7.62 7.03
C ALA A 14 -7.35 -8.80 7.34
N PHE A 15 -6.04 -8.58 7.18
CA PHE A 15 -5.07 -9.67 7.37
C PHE A 15 -5.20 -10.26 8.79
N PRO A 16 -5.19 -11.61 8.92
CA PRO A 16 -5.20 -12.24 10.22
C PRO A 16 -4.03 -11.71 11.05
N PRO A 17 -4.27 -11.31 12.30
CA PRO A 17 -3.16 -10.90 13.14
C PRO A 17 -2.30 -12.10 13.50
N THR A 18 -0.98 -11.94 13.39
CA THR A 18 0.00 -12.94 13.87
C THR A 18 0.41 -12.71 15.32
N TYR A 19 0.29 -11.48 15.84
CA TYR A 19 0.79 -11.10 17.17
C TYR A 19 -0.12 -10.12 17.96
N SER A 20 -1.33 -9.81 17.48
CA SER A 20 -2.31 -9.00 18.22
C SER A 20 -3.73 -9.53 18.07
N GLU A 21 -4.71 -8.94 18.76
CA GLU A 21 -6.12 -9.30 18.59
C GLU A 21 -6.84 -8.43 17.54
N GLU A 22 -6.27 -7.27 17.19
CA GLU A 22 -6.86 -6.34 16.21
C GLU A 22 -6.52 -6.72 14.75
N PRO A 23 -7.47 -6.57 13.80
CA PRO A 23 -7.21 -6.79 12.38
C PRO A 23 -6.17 -5.81 11.83
N HIS A 24 -5.25 -6.28 10.99
CA HIS A 24 -4.21 -5.44 10.41
C HIS A 24 -4.55 -5.11 8.96
N PHE A 25 -4.64 -3.82 8.67
CA PHE A 25 -4.46 -3.33 7.31
C PHE A 25 -2.99 -3.05 7.08
N VAL A 26 -2.54 -3.06 5.82
CA VAL A 26 -1.17 -2.70 5.47
C VAL A 26 -1.18 -1.49 4.57
N ILE A 27 -0.31 -0.52 4.87
CA ILE A 27 -0.07 0.63 4.01
C ILE A 27 1.20 0.40 3.21
N GLY A 28 1.13 0.76 1.93
CA GLY A 28 2.26 0.81 1.01
C GLY A 28 2.17 2.05 0.14
N VAL A 29 3.30 2.47 -0.40
CA VAL A 29 3.34 3.50 -1.42
C VAL A 29 3.17 2.82 -2.78
N GLY A 30 2.04 3.07 -3.44
CA GLY A 30 1.78 2.56 -4.79
C GLY A 30 2.32 3.47 -5.90
N SER A 31 2.13 4.78 -5.75
CA SER A 31 2.64 5.78 -6.66
C SER A 31 2.89 7.11 -5.95
N SER A 32 3.75 7.93 -6.53
CA SER A 32 3.93 9.33 -6.12
C SER A 32 4.00 10.20 -7.38
N TRP A 33 3.42 11.39 -7.29
CA TRP A 33 3.42 12.36 -8.38
C TRP A 33 4.24 13.58 -7.95
N GLY A 34 5.12 14.03 -8.84
CA GLY A 34 5.99 15.17 -8.60
C GLY A 34 6.01 16.10 -9.82
N ILE A 35 6.13 17.40 -9.56
CA ILE A 35 6.30 18.40 -10.61
C ILE A 35 7.81 18.58 -10.85
N SER A 36 8.23 18.40 -12.10
CA SER A 36 9.63 18.65 -12.47
C SER A 36 10.01 20.11 -12.19
N GLN A 37 11.21 20.32 -11.64
CA GLN A 37 11.76 21.68 -11.48
C GLN A 37 11.91 22.42 -12.81
N SER A 38 12.03 21.69 -13.92
CA SER A 38 12.13 22.25 -15.27
C SER A 38 10.76 22.37 -15.97
N ALA A 39 9.64 22.18 -15.27
CA ALA A 39 8.32 22.26 -15.88
C ALA A 39 8.09 23.66 -16.46
N PRO A 40 7.66 23.79 -17.73
CA PRO A 40 7.43 25.09 -18.34
C PRO A 40 6.25 25.85 -17.73
N ASN A 41 5.34 25.16 -17.04
CA ASN A 41 4.22 25.75 -16.32
C ASN A 41 3.91 24.94 -15.04
N PRO A 42 4.67 25.15 -13.95
CA PRO A 42 4.52 24.38 -12.72
C PRO A 42 3.17 24.63 -12.04
N ASP A 43 2.62 25.85 -12.12
CA ASP A 43 1.33 26.18 -11.51
C ASP A 43 0.17 25.43 -12.19
N ALA A 44 0.21 25.32 -13.52
CA ALA A 44 -0.78 24.52 -14.25
C ALA A 44 -0.65 23.02 -13.92
N ALA A 45 0.57 22.51 -13.76
CA ALA A 45 0.78 21.13 -13.32
C ALA A 45 0.24 20.90 -11.91
N ALA A 46 0.44 21.85 -10.99
CA ALA A 46 -0.11 21.82 -9.65
C ALA A 46 -1.64 21.80 -9.67
N ALA A 47 -2.29 22.66 -10.47
CA ALA A 47 -3.74 22.67 -10.60
C ALA A 47 -4.31 21.32 -11.11
N VAL A 48 -3.58 20.61 -11.99
CA VAL A 48 -3.97 19.27 -12.43
C VAL A 48 -3.85 18.26 -11.28
N LEU A 49 -2.78 18.33 -10.48
CA LEU A 49 -2.62 17.46 -9.32
C LEU A 49 -3.69 17.75 -8.25
N ASP A 50 -4.04 19.01 -8.01
CA ASP A 50 -5.12 19.38 -7.09
C ASP A 50 -6.46 18.77 -7.52
N PHE A 51 -6.77 18.83 -8.82
CA PHE A 51 -7.95 18.18 -9.38
C PHE A 51 -7.87 16.65 -9.24
N TYR A 52 -6.74 16.06 -9.61
CA TYR A 52 -6.49 14.62 -9.51
C TYR A 52 -6.67 14.13 -8.08
N TYR A 53 -6.20 14.87 -7.07
CA TYR A 53 -6.35 14.54 -5.65
C TYR A 53 -7.62 15.09 -5.00
N SER A 54 -8.60 15.56 -5.78
CA SER A 54 -9.92 15.86 -5.23
C SER A 54 -10.64 14.57 -4.83
N THR A 55 -11.37 14.59 -3.71
CA THR A 55 -12.12 13.42 -3.23
C THR A 55 -13.15 12.93 -4.25
N SER A 56 -13.79 13.86 -4.97
CA SER A 56 -14.75 13.55 -6.04
C SER A 56 -14.11 12.81 -7.21
N TYR A 57 -12.96 13.29 -7.71
CA TYR A 57 -12.28 12.63 -8.83
C TYR A 57 -11.76 11.25 -8.42
N GLN A 58 -11.17 11.13 -7.22
CA GLN A 58 -10.66 9.85 -6.73
C GLN A 58 -11.78 8.81 -6.55
N ALA A 59 -12.94 9.23 -6.01
CA ALA A 59 -14.08 8.34 -5.85
C ALA A 59 -14.69 7.91 -7.20
N GLU A 60 -14.81 8.82 -8.16
CA GLU A 60 -15.26 8.51 -9.52
C GLU A 60 -14.27 7.60 -10.25
N SER A 61 -12.97 7.94 -10.20
CA SER A 61 -11.91 7.14 -10.82
C SER A 61 -11.86 5.72 -10.25
N HIS A 62 -12.09 5.56 -8.95
CA HIS A 62 -12.22 4.25 -8.34
C HIS A 62 -13.47 3.52 -8.86
N SER A 63 -14.64 4.15 -8.77
CA SER A 63 -15.92 3.52 -9.14
C SER A 63 -15.99 3.11 -10.63
N VAL A 64 -15.39 3.91 -11.52
CA VAL A 64 -15.45 3.70 -12.98
C VAL A 64 -14.29 2.88 -13.50
N CYS A 65 -13.07 3.09 -12.98
CA CYS A 65 -11.86 2.48 -13.53
C CYS A 65 -11.20 1.44 -12.61
N GLY A 66 -11.70 1.26 -11.38
CA GLY A 66 -11.09 0.36 -10.39
C GLY A 66 -9.75 0.85 -9.86
N ASN A 67 -9.40 2.12 -10.04
CA ASN A 67 -8.14 2.67 -9.54
C ASN A 67 -8.15 2.72 -8.00
N ALA A 68 -7.02 2.42 -7.38
CA ALA A 68 -6.86 2.62 -5.94
C ALA A 68 -6.93 4.13 -5.62
N PRO A 69 -7.85 4.58 -4.75
CA PRO A 69 -7.96 5.97 -4.38
C PRO A 69 -6.75 6.44 -3.56
N ALA A 70 -6.42 7.71 -3.68
CA ALA A 70 -5.41 8.36 -2.85
C ALA A 70 -5.79 8.29 -1.34
N PRO A 71 -4.81 8.34 -0.42
CA PRO A 71 -5.07 8.30 1.02
C PRO A 71 -5.63 9.64 1.53
N LEU A 72 -6.86 9.96 1.15
CA LEU A 72 -7.59 11.16 1.55
C LEU A 72 -8.63 10.83 2.61
N ILE A 73 -9.09 11.86 3.32
CA ILE A 73 -10.28 11.76 4.16
C ILE A 73 -11.50 11.89 3.24
N TYR A 74 -12.24 10.81 3.11
CA TYR A 74 -13.49 10.78 2.36
C TYR A 74 -14.67 10.97 3.34
N GLU A 75 -15.52 11.96 3.06
CA GLU A 75 -16.73 12.23 3.86
C GLU A 75 -17.98 11.78 3.09
N GLY A 76 -18.97 11.23 3.81
CA GLY A 76 -20.22 10.75 3.20
C GLY A 76 -20.04 9.46 2.39
N ASP A 77 -21.03 9.14 1.56
CA ASP A 77 -21.06 7.93 0.73
C ASP A 77 -20.53 8.22 -0.69
N VAL A 78 -19.26 8.65 -0.78
CA VAL A 78 -18.63 8.99 -2.07
C VAL A 78 -18.40 7.78 -2.97
N PHE A 79 -18.36 6.58 -2.38
CA PHE A 79 -18.18 5.30 -3.09
C PHE A 79 -19.50 4.58 -3.38
N ALA A 80 -20.65 5.27 -3.32
CA ALA A 80 -21.97 4.66 -3.51
C ALA A 80 -22.14 3.91 -4.85
N ASN A 81 -21.35 4.27 -5.86
CA ASN A 81 -21.35 3.67 -7.19
C ASN A 81 -20.28 2.59 -7.38
N ALA A 82 -19.40 2.38 -6.39
CA ALA A 82 -18.41 1.31 -6.39
C ALA A 82 -19.03 -0.02 -5.92
N ASP A 83 -18.28 -1.11 -6.03
CA ASP A 83 -18.68 -2.36 -5.39
C ASP A 83 -18.83 -2.15 -3.86
N PRO A 84 -19.96 -2.55 -3.23
CA PRO A 84 -20.14 -2.37 -1.78
C PRO A 84 -19.03 -2.98 -0.94
N ARG A 85 -18.37 -4.03 -1.43
CA ARG A 85 -17.20 -4.64 -0.79
C ARG A 85 -16.01 -3.70 -0.82
N GLU A 86 -15.71 -3.06 -1.96
CA GLU A 86 -14.62 -2.10 -2.08
C GLU A 86 -14.89 -0.81 -1.29
N ALA A 87 -16.13 -0.31 -1.32
CA ALA A 87 -16.54 0.83 -0.51
C ALA A 87 -16.31 0.55 1.00
N ARG A 88 -16.69 -0.65 1.45
CA ARG A 88 -16.42 -1.11 2.83
C ARG A 88 -14.92 -1.17 3.12
N LEU A 89 -14.09 -1.61 2.17
CA LEU A 89 -12.63 -1.71 2.33
C LEU A 89 -12.01 -0.35 2.65
N TYR A 90 -12.31 0.67 1.85
CA TYR A 90 -11.72 1.99 2.05
C TYR A 90 -12.27 2.70 3.29
N GLN A 91 -13.53 2.45 3.65
CA GLN A 91 -14.09 2.96 4.89
C GLN A 91 -13.43 2.35 6.13
N GLU A 92 -13.31 1.02 6.19
CA GLU A 92 -12.66 0.33 7.30
C GLU A 92 -11.16 0.65 7.37
N PHE A 93 -10.48 0.70 6.22
CA PHE A 93 -9.07 1.08 6.15
C PHE A 93 -8.83 2.51 6.63
N GLY A 94 -9.67 3.46 6.24
CA GLY A 94 -9.60 4.84 6.71
C GLY A 94 -9.78 4.95 8.23
N GLN A 95 -10.74 4.21 8.79
CA GLN A 95 -10.95 4.16 10.26
C GLN A 95 -9.79 3.50 11.00
N ALA A 96 -9.22 2.41 10.46
CA ALA A 96 -8.07 1.74 11.04
C ALA A 96 -6.82 2.65 10.99
N SER A 97 -6.61 3.32 9.85
CA SER A 97 -5.52 4.29 9.66
C SER A 97 -5.59 5.44 10.65
N ALA A 98 -6.78 6.01 10.88
CA ALA A 98 -7.00 7.08 11.86
C ALA A 98 -6.74 6.66 13.31
N LYS A 99 -6.73 5.36 13.61
CA LYS A 99 -6.43 4.79 14.93
C LYS A 99 -4.99 4.27 15.05
N GLY A 100 -4.18 4.37 13.99
CA GLY A 100 -2.84 3.77 13.95
C GLY A 100 -2.82 2.24 13.78
N ASN A 101 -3.96 1.63 13.45
CA ASN A 101 -4.12 0.18 13.29
C ASN A 101 -3.73 -0.28 11.88
N TYR A 102 -2.47 -0.06 11.51
CA TYR A 102 -1.94 -0.51 10.23
C TYR A 102 -0.46 -0.92 10.32
N GLY A 103 -0.06 -1.86 9.47
CA GLY A 103 1.31 -2.27 9.23
C GLY A 103 1.91 -1.61 7.99
N TYR A 104 3.20 -1.84 7.75
CA TYR A 104 3.95 -1.29 6.63
C TYR A 104 4.35 -2.41 5.68
N THR A 105 4.22 -2.18 4.38
CA THR A 105 4.65 -3.14 3.37
C THR A 105 6.17 -3.11 3.19
N SER A 106 6.79 -4.28 2.94
CA SER A 106 8.25 -4.36 2.82
C SER A 106 8.79 -3.52 1.67
N TRP A 107 8.17 -3.59 0.49
CA TRP A 107 8.66 -2.90 -0.71
C TRP A 107 8.68 -1.37 -0.62
N SER A 108 7.95 -0.79 0.34
CA SER A 108 7.89 0.66 0.56
C SER A 108 8.78 1.11 1.71
N PHE A 109 8.91 0.28 2.75
CA PHE A 109 9.47 0.71 4.04
C PHE A 109 10.70 -0.10 4.47
N TRP A 110 11.15 -1.06 3.66
CA TRP A 110 12.44 -1.73 3.83
C TRP A 110 13.47 -1.13 2.88
N PRO A 111 14.76 -1.12 3.28
CA PRO A 111 15.86 -0.80 2.38
C PRO A 111 15.90 -1.72 1.15
N ALA A 112 16.47 -1.21 0.06
CA ALA A 112 16.36 -1.84 -1.25
C ALA A 112 16.95 -3.26 -1.30
N ARG A 113 18.19 -3.47 -0.80
CA ARG A 113 18.84 -4.78 -0.84
C ARG A 113 18.16 -5.77 0.10
N THR A 114 17.78 -5.29 1.28
CA THR A 114 17.05 -6.09 2.26
C THR A 114 15.70 -6.56 1.70
N ASN A 115 14.96 -5.67 1.03
CA ASN A 115 13.70 -6.04 0.37
C ASN A 115 13.95 -7.03 -0.78
N VAL A 116 15.00 -6.87 -1.58
CA VAL A 116 15.38 -7.83 -2.64
C VAL A 116 15.67 -9.20 -2.07
N TRP A 117 16.48 -9.28 -1.01
CA TRP A 117 16.74 -10.54 -0.31
C TRP A 117 15.45 -11.24 0.12
N LEU A 118 14.52 -10.48 0.70
CA LEU A 118 13.24 -11.00 1.20
C LEU A 118 12.45 -11.74 0.11
N TRP A 119 12.28 -11.18 -1.09
CA TRP A 119 11.46 -11.83 -2.12
C TRP A 119 12.24 -12.77 -3.04
N GLU A 120 13.55 -12.58 -3.24
CA GLU A 120 14.36 -13.49 -4.07
C GLU A 120 14.74 -14.78 -3.35
N GLN A 121 15.00 -14.72 -2.04
CA GLN A 121 15.52 -15.88 -1.31
C GLN A 121 14.41 -16.73 -0.66
N ILE A 122 13.20 -16.20 -0.48
CA ILE A 122 12.11 -16.94 0.18
C ILE A 122 11.69 -18.19 -0.59
N THR A 123 11.75 -18.17 -1.92
CA THR A 123 11.45 -19.36 -2.75
C THR A 123 12.44 -20.49 -2.51
N ARG A 124 13.72 -20.16 -2.26
CA ARG A 124 14.75 -21.13 -1.90
C ARG A 124 14.50 -21.76 -0.53
N VAL A 125 13.84 -21.06 0.39
CA VAL A 125 13.39 -21.63 1.67
C VAL A 125 12.28 -22.64 1.42
N TYR A 126 11.30 -22.30 0.58
CA TYR A 126 10.20 -23.20 0.23
C TYR A 126 10.67 -24.46 -0.53
N ASP A 127 11.75 -24.32 -1.31
CA ASP A 127 12.37 -25.41 -2.07
C ASP A 127 13.43 -26.19 -1.27
N ASP A 128 13.53 -25.98 0.05
CA ASP A 128 14.52 -26.60 0.95
C ASP A 128 16.01 -26.36 0.54
N GLN A 129 16.28 -25.33 -0.26
CA GLN A 129 17.62 -24.95 -0.75
C GLN A 129 18.33 -23.92 0.15
N LEU A 130 17.60 -23.35 1.11
CA LEU A 130 18.09 -22.39 2.09
C LEU A 130 17.36 -22.66 3.41
N SER A 131 18.08 -22.80 4.52
CA SER A 131 17.42 -22.93 5.82
C SER A 131 16.73 -21.61 6.20
N VAL A 132 15.72 -21.69 7.07
CA VAL A 132 15.06 -20.49 7.61
C VAL A 132 16.08 -19.62 8.36
N GLU A 133 16.98 -20.26 9.11
CA GLU A 133 18.04 -19.59 9.86
C GLU A 133 19.00 -18.83 8.92
N ASP A 134 19.46 -19.46 7.84
CA ASP A 134 20.36 -18.82 6.88
C ASP A 134 19.65 -17.69 6.10
N TYR A 135 18.37 -17.88 5.78
CA TYR A 135 17.54 -16.85 5.16
C TYR A 135 17.42 -15.61 6.06
N LEU A 136 17.10 -15.80 7.34
CA LEU A 136 16.99 -14.70 8.30
C LEU A 136 18.35 -14.04 8.56
N ALA A 137 19.43 -14.81 8.66
CA ALA A 137 20.78 -14.29 8.87
C ALA A 137 21.27 -13.45 7.69
N GLY A 138 21.02 -13.88 6.45
CA GLY A 138 21.36 -13.09 5.27
C GLY A 138 20.53 -11.81 5.16
N MET A 139 19.24 -11.88 5.50
CA MET A 139 18.38 -10.70 5.55
C MET A 139 18.88 -9.69 6.59
N GLN A 140 19.25 -10.16 7.79
CA GLN A 140 19.81 -9.32 8.85
C GLN A 140 21.11 -8.63 8.41
N LYS A 141 21.98 -9.36 7.71
CA LYS A 141 23.24 -8.81 7.19
C LYS A 141 22.98 -7.65 6.21
N GLU A 142 22.10 -7.83 5.22
CA GLU A 142 21.78 -6.77 4.26
C GLU A 142 21.20 -5.54 4.99
N PHE A 143 20.32 -5.77 5.96
CA PHE A 143 19.72 -4.70 6.76
C PHE A 143 20.75 -3.91 7.56
N GLU A 144 21.67 -4.58 8.25
CA GLU A 144 22.70 -3.93 9.06
C GLU A 144 23.62 -3.05 8.22
N GLU A 145 23.99 -3.51 7.03
CA GLU A 145 24.81 -2.74 6.09
C GLU A 145 24.05 -1.50 5.60
N GLU A 146 22.80 -1.65 5.14
CA GLU A 146 21.98 -0.53 4.67
C GLU A 146 21.62 0.45 5.79
N PHE A 147 21.45 -0.06 7.02
CA PHE A 147 21.26 0.77 8.21
C PHE A 147 22.49 1.62 8.50
N ALA A 148 23.69 1.04 8.46
CA ALA A 148 24.95 1.75 8.67
C ALA A 148 25.21 2.80 7.58
N GLU A 149 24.75 2.53 6.35
CA GLU A 149 24.82 3.46 5.20
C GLU A 149 23.75 4.57 5.25
N GLY A 150 22.80 4.50 6.19
CA GLY A 150 21.71 5.48 6.31
C GLY A 150 20.65 5.37 5.20
N LEU A 151 20.47 4.17 4.64
CA LEU A 151 19.55 3.90 3.53
C LEU A 151 18.14 3.48 3.99
N ILE A 152 17.83 3.60 5.27
CA ILE A 152 16.50 3.28 5.80
C ILE A 152 15.47 4.28 5.27
N PRO A 153 14.41 3.83 4.57
CA PRO A 153 13.35 4.71 4.14
C PRO A 153 12.67 5.39 5.35
N PRO A 154 12.20 6.64 5.19
CA PRO A 154 11.44 7.29 6.25
C PRO A 154 10.15 6.52 6.53
N ILE A 155 9.85 6.31 7.81
CA ILE A 155 8.63 5.63 8.27
C ILE A 155 7.61 6.71 8.71
N PRO A 156 6.41 6.75 8.11
CA PRO A 156 5.34 7.66 8.54
C PRO A 156 4.96 7.44 10.00
N ALA A 157 4.67 8.52 10.73
CA ALA A 157 4.13 8.41 12.09
C ALA A 157 2.72 7.81 12.09
N ARG A 158 2.39 7.08 13.15
CA ARG A 158 1.05 6.54 13.43
C ARG A 158 0.27 7.46 14.35
#